data_AF-A0A0G0G8T8-F1
#
_entry.id   AF-A0A0G0G8T8-F1
#
_cell.length_a   1.000
_cell.length_b   1.000
_cell.length_c   1.000
_cell.angle_alpha   90.00
_cell.angle_beta   90.00
_cell.angle_gamma   90.00
#
_symmetry.space_group_name_H-M   'P 1'
#
loop_
_entity.id
_entity.type
_entity.pdbx_description
1 polymer ?
#
loop_
_entity_poly.entity_id
_entity_poly.type
_entity_poly.pdbx_seq_one_letter_code
_entity_poly.pdbx_strand_id
1 'polypeptide(L)'
;MRKKQIINITLSDELLKAVDKQAEVELRNRSELLREAARMYLLNKNANKSHQNLTDDESNRVNDIKNFSDFGKNTTLSLSCSFRPQPNKIEEIFSGRGSELIKYIEDPKSFRNMGWDLRTLGRAVPVAGEYLQITNGDRKIIRIYRDGQIVFAASEDFFGHGMEINEEEVDEIFRFNSMASAELISNFVNFSIEIAKYLSNDSAGLIYNIRIFNPKRKLLKLTSINMFRDDIGELSLDLADREVFLTGKIMSPEKIAYDVWAELNYLFGISDDRFLYVNMEKKLMNFEMFNEKK
;
A
#
# COMPACT_ATOMS: atom_id res chain seq x y z
N MET A 1 10.04 -25.63 -8.50
CA MET A 1 8.68 -26.17 -8.77
C MET A 1 7.79 -25.93 -7.56
N ARG A 2 6.66 -25.21 -7.68
CA ARG A 2 5.68 -25.09 -6.59
C ARG A 2 4.89 -26.40 -6.47
N LYS A 3 4.79 -26.98 -5.27
CA LYS A 3 3.94 -28.17 -5.02
C LYS A 3 2.47 -27.78 -5.26
N LYS A 4 1.78 -28.49 -6.15
CA LYS A 4 0.32 -28.39 -6.28
C LYS A 4 -0.32 -29.15 -5.11
N GLN A 5 -1.10 -28.46 -4.29
CA GLN A 5 -1.97 -29.08 -3.29
C GLN A 5 -3.41 -29.07 -3.82
N ILE A 6 -4.08 -30.21 -3.70
CA ILE A 6 -5.51 -30.35 -4.00
C ILE A 6 -6.25 -30.21 -2.67
N ILE A 7 -7.23 -29.30 -2.64
CA ILE A 7 -8.08 -29.09 -1.47
C ILE A 7 -9.49 -29.47 -1.87
N ASN A 8 -10.06 -30.45 -1.17
CA ASN A 8 -11.45 -30.84 -1.33
C ASN A 8 -12.30 -30.04 -0.35
N ILE A 9 -13.30 -29.33 -0.86
CA ILE A 9 -14.24 -28.56 -0.06
C ILE A 9 -15.66 -28.98 -0.42
N THR A 10 -16.53 -29.02 0.59
CA THR A 10 -17.96 -29.30 0.42
C THR A 10 -18.72 -28.01 0.64
N LEU A 11 -19.56 -27.64 -0.32
CA LEU A 11 -20.42 -26.46 -0.28
C LEU A 11 -21.88 -26.92 -0.29
N SER A 12 -22.80 -26.10 0.23
CA SER A 12 -24.23 -26.33 0.04
C SER A 12 -24.61 -26.14 -1.44
N ASP A 13 -25.65 -26.82 -1.90
CA ASP A 13 -26.14 -26.71 -3.28
C ASP A 13 -26.51 -25.26 -3.65
N GLU A 14 -27.07 -24.51 -2.69
CA GLU A 14 -27.40 -23.10 -2.87
C GLU A 14 -26.15 -22.26 -3.13
N LEU A 15 -25.11 -22.42 -2.31
CA LEU A 15 -23.86 -21.68 -2.46
C LEU A 15 -23.13 -22.09 -3.75
N LEU A 16 -23.17 -23.38 -4.11
CA LEU A 16 -22.58 -23.86 -5.35
C LEU A 16 -23.23 -23.22 -6.57
N LYS A 17 -24.57 -23.14 -6.60
CA LYS A 17 -25.31 -22.45 -7.67
C LYS A 17 -24.96 -20.96 -7.74
N ALA A 18 -24.81 -20.29 -6.59
CA ALA A 18 -24.41 -18.89 -6.55
C ALA A 18 -22.99 -18.68 -7.11
N VAL A 19 -22.04 -19.55 -6.74
CA VAL A 19 -20.67 -19.52 -7.24
C VAL A 19 -20.64 -19.76 -8.76
N ASP A 20 -21.42 -20.72 -9.26
CA ASP A 20 -21.51 -21.01 -10.70
C ASP A 20 -22.07 -19.83 -11.49
N LYS A 21 -23.15 -19.22 -10.99
CA LYS A 21 -23.73 -18.02 -11.59
C LYS A 21 -22.71 -16.87 -11.65
N GLN A 22 -21.98 -16.64 -10.55
CA GLN A 22 -20.97 -15.59 -10.50
C GLN A 22 -19.78 -15.89 -11.44
N ALA A 23 -19.37 -17.15 -11.51
CA ALA A 23 -18.30 -17.59 -12.40
C ALA A 23 -18.65 -17.37 -13.88
N GLU A 24 -19.92 -17.60 -14.26
CA GLU A 24 -20.43 -17.31 -15.60
C GLU A 24 -20.42 -15.79 -15.89
N VAL A 25 -20.90 -14.97 -14.95
CA VAL A 25 -20.88 -13.50 -15.07
C VAL A 25 -19.46 -12.96 -15.22
N GLU A 26 -18.50 -13.48 -14.45
CA GLU A 26 -17.10 -13.04 -14.50
C GLU A 26 -16.27 -13.71 -15.60
N LEU A 27 -16.84 -14.65 -16.38
CA LEU A 27 -16.13 -15.47 -17.37
C LEU A 27 -14.91 -16.21 -16.78
N ARG A 28 -15.05 -16.72 -15.55
CA ARG A 28 -14.00 -17.42 -14.79
C ARG A 28 -14.40 -18.86 -14.50
N ASN A 29 -13.44 -19.73 -14.19
CA ASN A 29 -13.78 -21.06 -13.71
C ASN A 29 -14.11 -21.05 -12.21
N ARG A 30 -14.98 -21.98 -11.80
CA ARG A 30 -15.41 -22.15 -10.41
C ARG A 30 -14.23 -22.22 -9.42
N SER A 31 -13.17 -22.95 -9.78
CA SER A 31 -12.00 -23.13 -8.91
C SER A 31 -11.21 -21.84 -8.70
N GLU A 32 -11.12 -20.97 -9.71
CA GLU A 32 -10.50 -19.65 -9.59
C GLU A 32 -11.31 -18.74 -8.68
N LEU A 33 -12.62 -18.71 -8.86
CA LEU A 33 -13.50 -17.89 -8.04
C LEU A 33 -13.45 -18.31 -6.57
N LEU A 34 -13.47 -19.62 -6.30
CA LEU A 34 -13.34 -20.17 -4.94
C LEU A 34 -11.96 -19.93 -4.32
N ARG A 35 -10.88 -20.04 -5.11
CA ARG A 35 -9.53 -19.71 -4.62
C ARG A 35 -9.41 -18.23 -4.28
N GLU A 36 -9.96 -17.35 -5.10
CA GLU A 36 -9.95 -15.91 -4.86
C GLU A 36 -10.80 -15.55 -3.64
N ALA A 37 -12.01 -16.10 -3.54
CA ALA A 37 -12.86 -15.90 -2.37
C ALA A 37 -12.20 -16.40 -1.07
N ALA A 38 -11.58 -17.59 -1.10
CA ALA A 38 -10.85 -18.13 0.05
C ALA A 38 -9.62 -17.27 0.39
N ARG A 39 -8.92 -16.76 -0.63
CA ARG A 39 -7.82 -15.82 -0.45
C ARG A 39 -8.30 -14.55 0.23
N MET A 40 -9.31 -13.88 -0.32
CA MET A 40 -9.89 -12.66 0.23
C MET A 40 -10.40 -12.86 1.66
N TYR A 41 -11.02 -14.01 1.94
CA TYR A 41 -11.42 -14.36 3.30
C TYR A 41 -10.24 -14.53 4.25
N LEU A 42 -9.17 -15.23 3.84
CA LEU A 42 -7.97 -15.38 4.65
C LEU A 42 -7.24 -14.06 4.86
N LEU A 43 -7.17 -13.20 3.84
CA LEU A 43 -6.65 -11.85 3.93
C LEU A 43 -7.46 -11.03 4.93
N ASN A 44 -8.80 -10.98 4.80
CA ASN A 44 -9.66 -10.30 5.77
C ASN A 44 -9.56 -10.89 7.18
N LYS A 45 -9.44 -12.22 7.31
CA LYS A 45 -9.28 -12.88 8.62
C LYS A 45 -7.93 -12.54 9.26
N ASN A 46 -6.86 -12.47 8.47
CA ASN A 46 -5.54 -12.07 8.94
C ASN A 46 -5.47 -10.55 9.20
N ALA A 47 -6.13 -9.74 8.39
CA ALA A 47 -6.33 -8.31 8.59
C ALA A 47 -7.10 -8.07 9.89
N ASN A 48 -8.16 -8.82 10.18
CA ASN A 48 -8.90 -8.73 11.44
C ASN A 48 -8.08 -9.20 12.65
N LYS A 49 -7.19 -10.19 12.48
CA LYS A 49 -6.23 -10.58 13.53
C LYS A 49 -5.11 -9.55 13.73
N SER A 50 -4.77 -8.78 12.70
CA SER A 50 -3.76 -7.71 12.78
C SER A 50 -4.35 -6.36 13.18
N HIS A 51 -5.65 -6.14 12.96
CA HIS A 51 -6.45 -5.10 13.61
C HIS A 51 -6.43 -5.26 15.12
N GLN A 52 -6.46 -6.50 15.65
CA GLN A 52 -6.22 -6.75 17.07
C GLN A 52 -4.79 -6.41 17.53
N ASN A 53 -3.87 -6.07 16.62
CA ASN A 53 -2.48 -5.75 16.94
C ASN A 53 -2.15 -4.27 16.86
N LEU A 54 -2.92 -3.41 16.17
CA LEU A 54 -2.74 -1.96 16.34
C LEU A 54 -3.31 -1.57 17.69
N THR A 55 -2.52 -0.84 18.46
CA THR A 55 -3.02 -0.12 19.63
C THR A 55 -4.02 0.95 19.18
N ASP A 56 -4.97 1.31 20.05
CA ASP A 56 -5.89 2.42 19.79
C ASP A 56 -5.13 3.70 19.40
N ASP A 57 -3.94 3.89 19.97
CA ASP A 57 -3.04 5.01 19.68
C ASP A 57 -2.55 5.03 18.22
N GLU A 58 -2.14 3.89 17.66
CA GLU A 58 -1.70 3.82 16.26
C GLU A 58 -2.84 4.14 15.29
N SER A 59 -4.05 3.67 15.59
CA SER A 59 -5.25 3.96 14.81
C SER A 59 -5.62 5.45 14.89
N ASN A 60 -5.53 6.04 16.09
CA ASN A 60 -5.78 7.47 16.30
C ASN A 60 -4.80 8.33 15.51
N ARG A 61 -3.51 7.99 15.49
CA ARG A 61 -2.50 8.76 14.74
C ARG A 61 -2.69 8.73 13.24
N VAL A 62 -3.15 7.59 12.68
CA VAL A 62 -3.54 7.51 11.26
C VAL A 62 -4.80 8.34 11.00
N ASN A 63 -5.79 8.30 11.90
CA ASN A 63 -7.00 9.12 11.81
C ASN A 63 -6.69 10.63 11.93
N ASP A 64 -5.73 11.02 12.77
CA ASP A 64 -5.34 12.42 12.97
C ASP A 64 -4.75 13.07 11.72
N ILE A 65 -4.24 12.27 10.77
CA ILE A 65 -3.84 12.79 9.47
C ILE A 65 -5.04 13.20 8.63
N LYS A 66 -6.20 12.55 8.76
CA LYS A 66 -7.42 12.96 8.06
C LYS A 66 -7.87 14.36 8.49
N ASN A 67 -7.62 14.71 9.75
CA ASN A 67 -7.94 16.03 10.28
C ASN A 67 -6.92 17.09 9.86
N PHE A 68 -5.82 16.70 9.20
CA PHE A 68 -4.82 17.64 8.70
C PHE A 68 -5.20 18.12 7.30
N SER A 69 -5.35 19.43 7.12
CA SER A 69 -5.62 20.07 5.82
C SER A 69 -6.84 19.46 5.07
N ASP A 70 -6.76 19.37 3.74
CA ASP A 70 -7.81 18.87 2.86
C ASP A 70 -7.81 17.34 2.70
N PHE A 71 -6.92 16.62 3.39
CA PHE A 71 -6.91 15.14 3.41
C PHE A 71 -8.24 14.56 3.91
N GLY A 72 -8.91 15.25 4.83
CA GLY A 72 -10.23 14.87 5.34
C GLY A 72 -11.38 15.04 4.36
N LYS A 73 -11.17 15.83 3.30
CA LYS A 73 -12.18 16.18 2.29
C LYS A 73 -12.02 15.41 0.99
N ASN A 74 -10.82 14.91 0.71
CA ASN A 74 -10.47 14.26 -0.54
C ASN A 74 -10.05 12.81 -0.34
N THR A 75 -10.04 12.06 -1.44
CA THR A 75 -9.55 10.69 -1.43
C THR A 75 -8.05 10.68 -1.13
N THR A 76 -7.65 9.87 -0.16
CA THR A 76 -6.31 9.84 0.40
C THR A 76 -5.84 8.38 0.51
N LEU A 77 -4.58 8.13 0.16
CA LEU A 77 -3.89 6.90 0.52
C LEU A 77 -2.89 7.20 1.64
N SER A 78 -2.98 6.45 2.73
CA SER A 78 -2.00 6.48 3.79
C SER A 78 -1.28 5.15 3.93
N LEU A 79 0.02 5.24 4.22
CA LEU A 79 0.88 4.12 4.58
C LEU A 79 1.37 4.38 6.00
N SER A 80 1.33 3.39 6.87
CA SER A 80 1.98 3.49 8.17
C SER A 80 2.88 2.30 8.45
N CYS A 81 3.93 2.54 9.22
CA CYS A 81 4.86 1.54 9.71
C CYS A 81 4.99 1.69 11.23
N SER A 82 4.84 0.58 11.94
CA SER A 82 4.97 0.50 13.40
C SER A 82 6.01 -0.54 13.78
N PHE A 83 6.65 -0.33 14.93
CA PHE A 83 7.75 -1.16 15.43
C PHE A 83 7.27 -1.99 16.62
N ARG A 84 7.59 -3.30 16.64
CA ARG A 84 7.17 -4.23 17.70
C ARG A 84 8.32 -5.12 18.20
N PRO A 85 8.64 -5.13 19.51
CA PRO A 85 8.03 -4.32 20.57
C PRO A 85 8.24 -2.82 20.33
N GLN A 86 7.32 -1.99 20.83
CA GLN A 86 7.44 -0.54 20.70
C GLN A 86 8.79 -0.09 21.30
N PRO A 87 9.61 0.63 20.54
CA PRO A 87 10.90 1.10 21.01
C PRO A 87 10.71 2.18 22.08
N ASN A 88 11.71 2.32 22.96
CA ASN A 88 11.59 3.20 24.12
C ASN A 88 11.50 4.69 23.78
N LYS A 89 12.16 5.14 22.70
CA LYS A 89 12.03 6.45 22.00
C LYS A 89 13.16 6.62 20.96
N ILE A 90 12.90 7.31 19.85
CA ILE A 90 13.94 7.93 19.01
C ILE A 90 14.20 9.33 19.56
N GLU A 91 15.27 9.53 20.32
CA GLU A 91 15.61 10.87 20.82
C GLU A 91 16.10 11.80 19.70
N GLU A 92 16.75 11.23 18.71
CA GLU A 92 17.44 11.95 17.65
C GLU A 92 16.52 12.69 16.68
N ILE A 93 15.21 12.36 16.62
CA ILE A 93 14.26 13.13 15.80
C ILE A 93 14.09 14.58 16.31
N PHE A 94 14.60 14.93 17.49
CA PHE A 94 14.60 16.31 17.99
C PHE A 94 16.01 16.90 18.19
N SER A 95 17.05 16.21 17.73
CA SER A 95 18.46 16.62 17.88
C SER A 95 18.86 17.83 17.03
N GLY A 96 17.93 18.38 16.24
CA GLY A 96 18.14 19.54 15.37
C GLY A 96 18.73 19.16 14.01
N ARG A 97 18.81 20.15 13.10
CA ARG A 97 19.14 19.93 11.67
C ARG A 97 20.57 19.49 11.37
N GLY A 98 21.46 19.49 12.37
CA GLY A 98 22.81 18.96 12.23
C GLY A 98 22.83 17.44 12.07
N SER A 99 21.81 16.76 12.60
CA SER A 99 21.71 15.30 12.65
C SER A 99 21.54 14.68 11.26
N GLU A 100 22.23 13.56 11.03
CA GLU A 100 22.11 12.76 9.81
C GLU A 100 20.70 12.22 9.62
N LEU A 101 20.03 11.84 10.70
CA LEU A 101 18.64 11.38 10.68
C LEU A 101 17.71 12.47 10.13
N ILE A 102 17.86 13.72 10.60
CA ILE A 102 17.01 14.83 10.13
C ILE A 102 17.25 15.12 8.65
N LYS A 103 18.52 15.09 8.20
CA LYS A 103 18.85 15.27 6.78
C LYS A 103 18.23 14.18 5.92
N TYR A 104 18.29 12.92 6.37
CA TYR A 104 17.68 11.79 5.69
C TYR A 104 16.14 11.89 5.66
N ILE A 105 15.54 12.35 6.75
CA ILE A 105 14.10 12.57 6.87
C ILE A 105 13.64 13.68 5.91
N GLU A 106 14.40 14.78 5.78
CA GLU A 106 14.09 15.90 4.88
C GLU A 106 14.36 15.58 3.39
N ASP A 107 15.37 14.76 3.09
CA ASP A 107 15.74 14.34 1.72
C ASP A 107 15.92 12.81 1.61
N PRO A 108 14.82 12.03 1.65
CA PRO A 108 14.89 10.58 1.56
C PRO A 108 15.33 10.13 0.16
N LYS A 109 16.06 9.01 0.12
CA LYS A 109 16.49 8.38 -1.14
C LYS A 109 15.28 8.06 -2.02
N SER A 110 15.43 8.29 -3.32
CA SER A 110 14.42 8.00 -4.35
C SER A 110 15.01 7.14 -5.48
N PHE A 111 14.21 6.26 -6.09
CA PHE A 111 14.67 5.45 -7.23
C PHE A 111 15.06 6.28 -8.47
N ARG A 112 14.37 7.38 -8.73
CA ARG A 112 14.64 8.26 -9.88
C ARG A 112 14.25 9.70 -9.61
N ASN A 113 14.77 10.60 -10.46
CA ASN A 113 14.37 11.99 -10.45
C ASN A 113 12.91 12.13 -10.93
N MET A 114 12.11 12.95 -10.25
CA MET A 114 10.67 13.17 -10.54
C MET A 114 9.79 11.90 -10.48
N GLY A 115 10.15 10.91 -9.66
CA GLY A 115 9.33 9.73 -9.39
C GLY A 115 8.25 9.95 -8.32
N TRP A 116 7.47 8.90 -8.01
CA TRP A 116 6.58 8.87 -6.85
C TRP A 116 7.37 8.53 -5.59
N ASP A 117 7.94 9.56 -4.97
CA ASP A 117 8.83 9.43 -3.82
C ASP A 117 8.30 10.12 -2.56
N LEU A 118 9.10 10.03 -1.49
CA LEU A 118 8.82 10.64 -0.19
C LEU A 118 9.34 12.07 -0.04
N ARG A 119 10.13 12.59 -0.99
CA ARG A 119 10.75 13.92 -0.88
C ARG A 119 9.69 15.01 -0.89
N THR A 120 9.56 15.76 0.19
CA THR A 120 8.53 16.80 0.30
C THR A 120 9.03 18.17 -0.18
N LEU A 121 10.35 18.36 -0.29
CA LEU A 121 11.01 19.67 -0.43
C LEU A 121 10.74 20.62 0.76
N GLY A 122 10.01 20.14 1.77
CA GLY A 122 9.72 20.84 3.01
C GLY A 122 10.78 20.58 4.06
N ARG A 123 10.63 21.24 5.20
CA ARG A 123 11.50 21.04 6.37
C ARG A 123 10.76 20.28 7.46
N ALA A 124 11.48 19.49 8.22
CA ALA A 124 10.94 18.81 9.39
C ALA A 124 10.63 19.83 10.49
N VAL A 125 9.41 19.77 11.01
CA VAL A 125 8.91 20.63 12.09
C VAL A 125 8.47 19.74 13.25
N PRO A 126 8.98 19.95 14.48
CA PRO A 126 8.47 19.26 15.65
C PRO A 126 7.07 19.76 16.00
N VAL A 127 6.15 18.83 16.28
CA VAL A 127 4.77 19.15 16.65
C VAL A 127 4.48 18.59 18.03
N ALA A 128 4.10 19.47 18.97
CA ALA A 128 3.77 19.16 20.36
C ALA A 128 4.83 18.34 21.14
N GLY A 129 6.06 18.20 20.62
CA GLY A 129 7.08 17.33 21.18
C GLY A 129 6.78 15.82 21.03
N GLU A 130 5.78 15.45 20.23
CA GLU A 130 5.33 14.07 20.05
C GLU A 130 5.87 13.45 18.76
N TYR A 131 5.88 14.23 17.67
CA TYR A 131 6.34 13.78 16.37
C TYR A 131 7.03 14.89 15.58
N LEU A 132 7.82 14.48 14.60
CA LEU A 132 8.24 15.34 13.50
C LEU A 132 7.21 15.27 12.37
N GLN A 133 6.91 16.42 11.79
CA GLN A 133 6.06 16.54 10.61
C GLN A 133 6.84 17.15 9.45
N ILE A 134 6.65 16.61 8.25
CA ILE A 134 7.11 17.20 7.00
C ILE A 134 5.95 17.19 6.01
N THR A 135 5.79 18.27 5.26
CA THR A 135 4.68 18.43 4.31
C THR A 135 5.18 19.00 2.98
N ASN A 136 4.47 18.67 1.90
CA ASN A 136 4.55 19.36 0.61
C ASN A 136 3.16 19.96 0.33
N GLY A 137 2.88 21.12 0.93
CA GLY A 137 1.53 21.68 0.96
C GLY A 137 0.50 20.62 1.34
N ASP A 138 -0.55 20.51 0.52
CA ASP A 138 -1.64 19.54 0.69
C ASP A 138 -1.45 18.28 -0.15
N ARG A 139 -0.29 18.13 -0.79
CA ARG A 139 0.00 16.99 -1.68
C ARG A 139 0.40 15.74 -0.91
N LYS A 140 1.26 15.88 0.10
CA LYS A 140 1.73 14.77 0.94
C LYS A 140 2.25 15.23 2.29
N ILE A 141 2.14 14.35 3.27
CA ILE A 141 2.58 14.53 4.65
C ILE A 141 3.31 13.27 5.14
N ILE A 142 4.37 13.48 5.92
CA ILE A 142 5.06 12.44 6.69
C ILE A 142 5.05 12.88 8.15
N ARG A 143 4.61 11.98 9.05
CA ARG A 143 4.75 12.10 10.49
C ARG A 143 5.62 10.96 11.03
N ILE A 144 6.58 11.30 11.87
CA ILE A 144 7.48 10.35 12.53
C ILE A 144 7.37 10.56 14.03
N TYR A 145 6.77 9.61 14.71
CA TYR A 145 6.50 9.64 16.14
C TYR A 145 7.72 9.20 16.94
N ARG A 146 7.76 9.63 18.21
CA ARG A 146 8.82 9.27 19.15
C ARG A 146 9.02 7.77 19.33
N ASP A 147 7.96 7.00 19.28
CA ASP A 147 8.01 5.53 19.37
C ASP A 147 8.37 4.88 18.03
N GLY A 148 8.87 5.66 17.07
CA GLY A 148 9.27 5.20 15.76
C GLY A 148 8.12 5.03 14.79
N GLN A 149 6.84 5.13 15.17
CA GLN A 149 5.77 5.00 14.19
C GLN A 149 5.92 6.04 13.08
N ILE A 150 5.84 5.59 11.83
CA ILE A 150 5.89 6.44 10.65
C ILE A 150 4.53 6.40 10.00
N VAL A 151 3.98 7.57 9.67
CA VAL A 151 2.74 7.68 8.91
C VAL A 151 2.96 8.61 7.74
N PHE A 152 2.78 8.09 6.53
CA PHE A 152 2.74 8.83 5.28
C PHE A 152 1.31 8.94 4.81
N ALA A 153 0.91 10.08 4.27
CA ALA A 153 -0.31 10.20 3.49
C ALA A 153 -0.12 11.12 2.29
N ALA A 154 -0.84 10.83 1.22
CA ALA A 154 -0.84 11.66 0.02
C ALA A 154 -2.25 11.77 -0.58
N SER A 155 -2.53 12.95 -1.14
CA SER A 155 -3.84 13.29 -1.72
C SER A 155 -4.01 12.65 -3.10
N GLU A 156 -5.23 12.73 -3.63
CA GLU A 156 -5.58 12.17 -4.93
C GLU A 156 -4.62 12.61 -6.06
N ASP A 157 -4.24 13.88 -6.08
CA ASP A 157 -3.32 14.46 -7.08
C ASP A 157 -1.93 13.83 -7.10
N PHE A 158 -1.49 13.26 -5.97
CA PHE A 158 -0.19 12.60 -5.91
C PHE A 158 -0.18 11.30 -6.72
N PHE A 159 -1.27 10.53 -6.69
CA PHE A 159 -1.37 9.22 -7.33
C PHE A 159 -1.95 9.28 -8.75
N GLY A 160 -2.71 10.33 -9.07
CA GLY A 160 -3.35 10.51 -10.37
C GLY A 160 -2.48 11.18 -11.44
N HIS A 161 -1.28 11.65 -11.10
CA HIS A 161 -0.45 12.47 -12.01
C HIS A 161 -0.10 11.72 -13.31
N GLY A 162 -0.43 12.33 -14.45
CA GLY A 162 -0.04 11.84 -15.78
C GLY A 162 -1.13 11.12 -16.57
N MET A 163 -2.38 11.11 -16.11
CA MET A 163 -3.51 10.63 -16.91
C MET A 163 -4.40 11.79 -17.32
N GLU A 164 -4.67 11.91 -18.62
CA GLU A 164 -5.77 12.75 -19.10
C GLU A 164 -7.06 12.17 -18.52
N ILE A 165 -7.65 12.90 -17.57
CA ILE A 165 -8.99 12.60 -17.07
C ILE A 165 -9.91 13.56 -17.80
N ASN A 166 -10.96 13.02 -18.42
CA ASN A 166 -12.05 13.85 -18.91
C ASN A 166 -12.62 14.62 -17.70
N GLU A 167 -12.74 15.94 -17.77
CA GLU A 167 -13.19 16.79 -16.65
C GLU A 167 -14.53 16.31 -16.07
N GLU A 168 -15.39 15.72 -16.91
CA GLU A 168 -16.67 15.12 -16.51
C GLU A 168 -16.54 13.86 -15.62
N GLU A 169 -15.43 13.12 -15.69
CA GLU A 169 -15.19 11.91 -14.88
C GLU A 169 -14.43 12.19 -13.57
N VAL A 170 -13.79 13.36 -13.42
CA VAL A 170 -12.88 13.69 -12.30
C VAL A 170 -13.59 13.62 -10.93
N ASP A 171 -14.87 13.98 -10.91
CA ASP A 171 -15.66 14.00 -9.69
C ASP A 171 -16.19 12.62 -9.29
N GLU A 172 -16.33 11.70 -10.24
CA GLU A 172 -16.91 10.37 -10.01
C GLU A 172 -15.85 9.28 -9.85
N ILE A 173 -14.71 9.39 -10.52
CA ILE A 173 -13.71 8.33 -10.61
C ILE A 173 -12.35 8.82 -10.10
N PHE A 174 -11.80 8.14 -9.10
CA PHE A 174 -10.42 8.28 -8.71
C PHE A 174 -9.56 7.15 -9.26
N ARG A 175 -8.58 7.51 -10.11
CA ARG A 175 -7.68 6.55 -10.72
C ARG A 175 -6.35 6.49 -9.95
N PHE A 176 -6.07 5.33 -9.36
CA PHE A 176 -4.79 4.99 -8.77
C PHE A 176 -3.83 4.45 -9.84
N ASN A 177 -2.64 5.02 -9.93
CA ASN A 177 -1.59 4.49 -10.76
C ASN A 177 -0.84 3.35 -10.04
N SER A 178 -0.87 2.13 -10.60
CA SER A 178 -0.27 0.93 -9.98
C SER A 178 1.26 0.99 -9.91
N MET A 179 1.92 1.67 -10.87
CA MET A 179 3.38 1.86 -10.82
C MET A 179 3.75 2.91 -9.78
N ALA A 180 2.96 3.99 -9.69
CA ALA A 180 3.12 5.02 -8.67
C ALA A 180 3.04 4.43 -7.26
N SER A 181 2.05 3.58 -7.02
CA SER A 181 1.91 2.91 -5.73
C SER A 181 3.05 1.92 -5.46
N ALA A 182 3.50 1.16 -6.46
CA ALA A 182 4.67 0.27 -6.31
C ALA A 182 5.94 1.04 -5.92
N GLU A 183 6.21 2.16 -6.61
CA GLU A 183 7.38 3.00 -6.39
C GLU A 183 7.31 3.65 -5.00
N LEU A 184 6.16 4.22 -4.64
CA LEU A 184 5.95 4.82 -3.32
C LEU A 184 6.11 3.79 -2.19
N ILE A 185 5.44 2.64 -2.29
CA ILE A 185 5.48 1.59 -1.27
C ILE A 185 6.93 1.11 -1.06
N SER A 186 7.67 0.90 -2.16
CA SER A 186 9.08 0.51 -2.08
C SER A 186 9.94 1.59 -1.41
N ASN A 187 9.73 2.86 -1.76
CA ASN A 187 10.40 3.98 -1.10
C ASN A 187 10.05 4.06 0.40
N PHE A 188 8.78 3.83 0.77
CA PHE A 188 8.30 3.84 2.15
C PHE A 188 8.88 2.72 3.00
N VAL A 189 8.93 1.50 2.48
CA VAL A 189 9.56 0.37 3.16
C VAL A 189 11.04 0.65 3.41
N ASN A 190 11.78 1.05 2.38
CA ASN A 190 13.20 1.40 2.53
C ASN A 190 13.41 2.54 3.54
N PHE A 191 12.57 3.57 3.48
CA PHE A 191 12.60 4.66 4.44
C PHE A 191 12.40 4.19 5.87
N SER A 192 11.37 3.39 6.13
CA SER A 192 11.10 2.88 7.48
C SER A 192 12.21 1.98 8.03
N ILE A 193 12.88 1.19 7.16
CA ILE A 193 14.02 0.36 7.54
C ILE A 193 15.27 1.22 7.85
N GLU A 194 15.50 2.31 7.13
CA GLU A 194 16.59 3.24 7.47
C GLU A 194 16.32 3.96 8.80
N ILE A 195 15.09 4.41 9.05
CA ILE A 195 14.69 4.98 10.35
C ILE A 195 14.86 3.94 11.48
N ALA A 196 14.57 2.66 11.20
CA ALA A 196 14.73 1.56 12.16
C ALA A 196 16.13 1.47 12.76
N LYS A 197 17.17 1.86 12.01
CA LYS A 197 18.57 1.80 12.46
C LYS A 197 18.89 2.76 13.60
N TYR A 198 18.05 3.78 13.78
CA TYR A 198 18.17 4.77 14.85
C TYR A 198 17.33 4.39 16.08
N LEU A 199 16.72 3.21 16.08
CA LEU A 199 16.02 2.66 17.23
C LEU A 199 16.97 1.86 18.09
N SER A 200 16.84 2.01 19.41
CA SER A 200 17.66 1.34 20.41
C SER A 200 17.46 -0.19 20.48
N ASN A 201 16.54 -0.76 19.70
CA ASN A 201 16.13 -2.17 19.80
C ASN A 201 16.39 -2.92 18.48
N ASP A 202 17.46 -3.73 18.45
CA ASP A 202 17.83 -4.61 17.31
C ASP A 202 16.78 -5.70 16.98
N SER A 203 15.74 -5.86 17.79
CA SER A 203 14.74 -6.95 17.67
C SER A 203 13.34 -6.50 17.25
N ALA A 204 13.16 -5.25 16.82
CA ALA A 204 11.84 -4.73 16.48
C ALA A 204 11.33 -5.24 15.11
N GLY A 205 10.30 -6.09 15.12
CA GLY A 205 9.51 -6.40 13.94
C GLY A 205 8.79 -5.17 13.39
N LEU A 206 8.61 -5.12 12.07
CA LEU A 206 7.94 -4.02 11.36
C LEU A 206 6.55 -4.44 10.93
N ILE A 207 5.53 -3.66 11.32
CA ILE A 207 4.14 -3.84 10.90
C ILE A 207 3.79 -2.72 9.94
N TYR A 208 3.27 -3.07 8.76
CA TYR A 208 2.84 -2.11 7.77
C TYR A 208 1.31 -2.09 7.69
N ASN A 209 0.76 -0.90 7.43
CA ASN A 209 -0.66 -0.72 7.17
C ASN A 209 -0.83 0.18 5.94
N ILE A 210 -1.84 -0.14 5.15
CA ILE A 210 -2.28 0.66 4.02
C ILE A 210 -3.74 1.01 4.26
N ARG A 211 -4.08 2.28 4.09
CA ARG A 211 -5.47 2.72 4.19
C ARG A 211 -5.83 3.63 3.03
N ILE A 212 -7.01 3.40 2.48
CA ILE A 212 -7.64 4.28 1.51
C ILE A 212 -8.83 4.94 2.20
N PHE A 213 -8.76 6.26 2.37
CA PHE A 213 -9.87 7.07 2.83
C PHE A 213 -10.54 7.73 1.64
N ASN A 214 -11.84 7.53 1.45
CA ASN A 214 -12.58 7.98 0.27
C ASN A 214 -13.90 8.63 0.69
N PRO A 215 -13.86 9.81 1.34
CA PRO A 215 -15.05 10.44 1.94
C PRO A 215 -16.11 10.80 0.88
N LYS A 216 -15.68 11.07 -0.35
CA LYS A 216 -16.54 11.40 -1.49
C LYS A 216 -17.15 10.16 -2.16
N ARG A 217 -16.76 8.94 -1.75
CA ARG A 217 -17.22 7.67 -2.33
C ARG A 217 -16.99 7.58 -3.84
N LYS A 218 -15.90 8.17 -4.33
CA LYS A 218 -15.52 8.07 -5.75
C LYS A 218 -15.29 6.60 -6.12
N LEU A 219 -15.63 6.23 -7.34
CA LEU A 219 -15.25 4.94 -7.93
C LEU A 219 -13.73 4.86 -7.96
N LEU A 220 -13.14 3.81 -7.38
CA LEU A 220 -11.69 3.64 -7.36
C LEU A 220 -11.27 2.71 -8.50
N LYS A 221 -10.37 3.18 -9.37
CA LYS A 221 -9.82 2.37 -10.47
C LYS A 221 -8.31 2.22 -10.32
N LEU A 222 -7.79 1.00 -10.47
CA LEU A 222 -6.34 0.79 -10.53
C LEU A 222 -5.89 0.67 -11.99
N THR A 223 -4.99 1.57 -12.38
CA THR A 223 -4.58 1.75 -13.77
C THR A 223 -3.10 1.40 -13.98
N SER A 224 -2.77 1.03 -15.22
CA SER A 224 -1.41 0.83 -15.69
C SER A 224 -0.85 2.14 -16.27
N ILE A 225 0.46 2.33 -16.23
CA ILE A 225 1.12 3.39 -17.00
C ILE A 225 1.13 3.10 -18.50
N ASN A 226 0.96 1.85 -18.91
CA ASN A 226 0.75 1.56 -20.31
C ASN A 226 -0.62 2.11 -20.73
N MET A 227 -0.62 3.33 -21.28
CA MET A 227 -1.76 4.00 -21.92
C MET A 227 -2.46 3.16 -23.01
N PHE A 228 -1.93 1.98 -23.33
CA PHE A 228 -2.39 1.06 -24.36
C PHE A 228 -2.96 -0.26 -23.80
N ARG A 229 -3.14 -0.39 -22.49
CA ARG A 229 -3.81 -1.56 -21.89
C ARG A 229 -4.94 -1.11 -20.99
N ASP A 230 -6.10 -1.73 -21.22
CA ASP A 230 -7.33 -1.65 -20.44
C ASP A 230 -7.06 -1.69 -18.93
N ASP A 231 -7.94 -1.03 -18.18
CA ASP A 231 -8.01 -1.00 -16.73
C ASP A 231 -7.68 -2.39 -16.13
N ILE A 232 -6.65 -2.45 -15.26
CA ILE A 232 -6.15 -3.72 -14.69
C ILE A 232 -7.17 -4.28 -13.68
N GLY A 233 -7.94 -3.39 -13.07
CA GLY A 233 -9.05 -3.72 -12.19
C GLY A 233 -9.88 -2.47 -11.88
N GLU A 234 -11.18 -2.66 -11.80
CA GLU A 234 -12.12 -1.67 -11.29
C GLU A 234 -12.64 -2.10 -9.93
N LEU A 235 -12.66 -1.18 -8.98
CA LEU A 235 -13.25 -1.39 -7.68
C LEU A 235 -14.49 -0.50 -7.55
N SER A 236 -15.64 -0.99 -8.02
CA SER A 236 -16.95 -0.38 -7.81
C SER A 236 -17.46 -0.63 -6.40
N LEU A 237 -16.77 -0.04 -5.44
CA LEU A 237 -17.15 -0.11 -4.05
C LEU A 237 -17.59 1.27 -3.56
N ASP A 238 -18.88 1.36 -3.19
CA ASP A 238 -19.47 2.46 -2.41
C ASP A 238 -18.88 2.44 -0.99
N LEU A 239 -17.62 2.88 -0.84
CA LEU A 239 -16.89 2.79 0.41
C LEU A 239 -16.31 4.14 0.81
N ALA A 240 -16.79 4.65 1.94
CA ALA A 240 -16.29 5.88 2.55
C ALA A 240 -14.88 5.71 3.16
N ASP A 241 -14.50 4.49 3.58
CA ASP A 241 -13.22 4.21 4.26
C ASP A 241 -12.89 2.70 4.20
N ARG A 242 -11.67 2.32 3.82
CA ARG A 242 -11.18 0.94 3.92
C ARG A 242 -9.73 0.90 4.39
N GLU A 243 -9.45 0.00 5.33
CA GLU A 243 -8.12 -0.26 5.85
C GLU A 243 -7.68 -1.69 5.50
N VAL A 244 -6.40 -1.87 5.17
CA VAL A 244 -5.75 -3.17 4.99
C VAL A 244 -4.49 -3.24 5.84
N PHE A 245 -4.39 -4.33 6.59
CA PHE A 245 -3.34 -4.55 7.56
C PHE A 245 -2.41 -5.64 7.08
N LEU A 246 -1.12 -5.33 7.12
CA LEU A 246 -0.07 -6.26 6.75
C LEU A 246 0.97 -6.34 7.84
N THR A 247 0.78 -7.31 8.71
CA THR A 247 1.83 -7.70 9.65
C THR A 247 2.88 -8.52 8.89
N GLY A 248 4.00 -7.88 8.56
CA GLY A 248 5.21 -8.58 8.14
C GLY A 248 6.07 -8.97 9.35
N LYS A 249 6.76 -10.10 9.28
CA LYS A 249 8.03 -10.25 10.02
C LYS A 249 9.13 -9.64 9.16
N ILE A 250 10.26 -9.23 9.77
CA ILE A 250 11.42 -8.69 9.05
C ILE A 250 11.86 -9.73 8.00
N MET A 251 11.52 -9.47 6.75
CA MET A 251 12.01 -10.13 5.55
C MET A 251 12.88 -9.12 4.80
N SER A 252 13.42 -9.50 3.63
CA SER A 252 14.11 -8.52 2.79
C SER A 252 13.17 -7.34 2.44
N PRO A 253 13.66 -6.10 2.37
CA PRO A 253 12.86 -4.91 2.05
C PRO A 253 11.99 -5.10 0.80
N GLU A 254 12.53 -5.75 -0.22
CA GLU A 254 11.88 -5.98 -1.50
C GLU A 254 10.66 -6.89 -1.34
N LYS A 255 10.78 -7.93 -0.50
CA LYS A 255 9.66 -8.84 -0.25
C LYS A 255 8.55 -8.14 0.53
N ILE A 256 8.91 -7.31 1.51
CA ILE A 256 7.93 -6.50 2.26
C ILE A 256 7.22 -5.56 1.30
N ALA A 257 7.96 -4.81 0.48
CA ALA A 257 7.39 -3.89 -0.50
C ALA A 257 6.46 -4.61 -1.49
N TYR A 258 6.87 -5.79 -1.98
CA TYR A 258 6.03 -6.63 -2.83
C TYR A 258 4.75 -7.06 -2.12
N ASP A 259 4.83 -7.59 -0.90
CA ASP A 259 3.66 -8.07 -0.18
C ASP A 259 2.71 -6.88 0.14
N VAL A 260 3.24 -5.71 0.50
CA VAL A 260 2.45 -4.47 0.70
C VAL A 260 1.76 -4.03 -0.59
N TRP A 261 2.49 -3.98 -1.70
CA TRP A 261 1.91 -3.62 -2.99
C TRP A 261 0.90 -4.64 -3.51
N ALA A 262 1.17 -5.94 -3.35
CA ALA A 262 0.28 -7.02 -3.77
C ALA A 262 -1.08 -6.92 -3.09
N GLU A 263 -1.09 -6.55 -1.82
CA GLU A 263 -2.30 -6.42 -1.01
C GLU A 263 -3.12 -5.19 -1.38
N LEU A 264 -2.45 -4.09 -1.73
CA LEU A 264 -3.11 -2.99 -2.42
C LEU A 264 -3.73 -3.47 -3.74
N ASN A 265 -3.10 -4.34 -4.52
CA ASN A 265 -3.70 -4.85 -5.76
C ASN A 265 -4.88 -5.81 -5.51
N TYR A 266 -4.84 -6.66 -4.47
CA TYR A 266 -5.99 -7.50 -4.09
C TYR A 266 -7.18 -6.66 -3.64
N LEU A 267 -6.96 -5.49 -3.06
CA LEU A 267 -8.05 -4.55 -2.77
C LEU A 267 -8.85 -4.20 -4.02
N PHE A 268 -8.19 -4.10 -5.19
CA PHE A 268 -8.81 -3.86 -6.49
C PHE A 268 -9.24 -5.15 -7.21
N GLY A 269 -9.26 -6.29 -6.51
CA GLY A 269 -9.65 -7.58 -7.08
C GLY A 269 -8.65 -8.14 -8.09
N ILE A 270 -7.39 -7.68 -8.09
CA ILE A 270 -6.35 -8.12 -9.02
C ILE A 270 -5.57 -9.27 -8.38
N SER A 271 -5.54 -10.41 -9.06
CA SER A 271 -4.84 -11.62 -8.62
C SER A 271 -3.35 -11.61 -8.98
N ASP A 272 -2.53 -12.40 -8.26
CA ASP A 272 -1.07 -12.48 -8.45
C ASP A 272 -0.62 -12.72 -9.89
N ASP A 273 -1.35 -13.57 -10.60
CA ASP A 273 -1.11 -13.95 -11.97
C ASP A 273 -1.48 -12.84 -12.97
N ARG A 274 -2.05 -11.74 -12.50
CA ARG A 274 -2.34 -10.53 -13.28
C ARG A 274 -1.43 -9.35 -12.90
N PHE A 275 -0.55 -9.51 -11.93
CA PHE A 275 0.46 -8.51 -11.61
C PHE A 275 1.38 -8.31 -12.82
N LEU A 276 1.32 -7.12 -13.43
CA LEU A 276 2.06 -6.79 -14.65
C LEU A 276 3.57 -7.05 -14.51
N TYR A 277 4.13 -6.79 -13.33
CA TYR A 277 5.58 -6.84 -13.09
C TYR A 277 6.10 -8.25 -12.74
N VAL A 278 5.28 -9.10 -12.12
CA VAL A 278 5.67 -10.49 -11.79
C VAL A 278 5.68 -11.39 -13.02
N ASN A 279 4.83 -11.07 -14.01
CA ASN A 279 4.76 -11.83 -15.25
C ASN A 279 5.76 -11.39 -16.32
N MET A 280 6.32 -10.18 -16.23
CA MET A 280 7.35 -9.76 -17.18
C MET A 280 8.62 -10.60 -17.06
N GLU A 281 9.11 -10.89 -15.85
CA GLU A 281 10.25 -11.81 -15.67
C GLU A 281 9.95 -13.23 -16.15
N LYS A 282 8.76 -13.78 -15.86
CA LYS A 282 8.38 -15.10 -16.37
C LYS A 282 8.27 -15.15 -17.88
N LYS A 283 7.75 -14.09 -18.50
CA LYS A 283 7.65 -14.00 -19.97
C LYS A 283 9.02 -13.81 -20.61
N LEU A 284 9.91 -13.01 -20.01
CA LEU A 284 11.28 -12.80 -20.48
C LEU A 284 12.12 -14.07 -20.33
N MET A 285 12.06 -14.76 -19.18
CA MET A 285 12.71 -16.07 -19.00
C MET A 285 12.19 -17.12 -19.99
N ASN A 286 10.88 -17.15 -20.27
CA ASN A 286 10.32 -18.05 -21.27
C ASN A 286 10.76 -17.67 -22.70
N PHE A 287 11.05 -16.40 -22.96
CA PHE A 287 11.53 -15.91 -24.25
C PHE A 287 13.01 -16.26 -24.47
N GLU A 288 13.86 -16.10 -23.46
CA GLU A 288 15.28 -16.48 -23.48
C GLU A 288 15.43 -18.00 -23.63
N MET A 289 14.65 -18.80 -22.88
CA MET A 289 14.60 -20.25 -23.03
C MET A 289 14.12 -20.72 -24.42
N PHE A 290 13.37 -19.90 -25.15
CA PHE A 290 12.93 -20.19 -26.52
C PHE A 290 14.01 -19.86 -27.55
N ASN A 291 14.86 -18.87 -27.28
CA ASN A 291 15.95 -18.46 -28.16
C ASN A 291 17.20 -19.35 -28.02
N GLU A 292 17.41 -20.00 -26.87
CA GLU A 292 18.49 -20.99 -26.69
C GLU A 292 18.20 -22.37 -27.33
N LYS A 293 16.98 -22.58 -27.85
CA LYS A 293 16.56 -23.82 -28.53
C LYS A 293 16.50 -23.71 -30.05
N LYS A 294 17.11 -22.68 -30.65
CA LYS A 294 17.35 -22.57 -32.09
C LYS A 294 18.83 -22.61 -32.38
#